data_AF-A0A5P0ZU24-F1
#
_entry.id   AF-A0A5P0ZU24-F1
#
_cell.length_a   1.000
_cell.length_b   1.000
_cell.length_c   1.000
_cell.angle_alpha   90.00
_cell.angle_beta   90.00
_cell.angle_gamma   90.00
#
_symmetry.space_group_name_H-M   'P 1'
#
loop_
_entity.id
_entity.type
_entity.pdbx_description
1 polymer ?
#
loop_
_entity_poly.entity_id
_entity_poly.type
_entity_poly.pdbx_seq_one_letter_code
_entity_poly.pdbx_strand_id
1 'polypeptide(L)'
;MPEYKYLSIVVNKFDLPFEIKLATVDPDLIDTNLVDKTIEKISENIKEYDAVFSLENHDSLLSRFQDGEETGLMTSKIFREVYEQTITAEQMTHHYFSSYFNGKYDPIGLLNGWMIDQIFNRNLLEMLQVDGVDG
;
A
#
# COMPACT_ATOMS: atom_id res chain seq x y z
N MET A 1 -20.02 -16.54 22.69
CA MET A 1 -19.10 -15.68 21.90
C MET A 1 -19.95 -14.72 21.12
N PRO A 2 -19.62 -13.42 21.05
CA PRO A 2 -20.33 -12.50 20.17
C PRO A 2 -20.13 -12.94 18.72
N GLU A 3 -21.19 -12.85 17.91
CA GLU A 3 -21.15 -13.14 16.48
C GLU A 3 -20.71 -11.88 15.75
N TYR A 4 -19.55 -11.94 15.09
CA TYR A 4 -19.03 -10.83 14.30
C TYR A 4 -19.63 -10.82 12.90
N LYS A 5 -19.99 -9.63 12.43
CA LYS A 5 -20.38 -9.36 11.05
C LYS A 5 -19.24 -8.62 10.35
N TYR A 6 -19.09 -8.90 9.06
CA TYR A 6 -17.98 -8.38 8.26
C TYR A 6 -18.50 -7.54 7.10
N LEU A 7 -18.02 -6.31 7.01
CA LEU A 7 -18.10 -5.53 5.79
C LEU A 7 -16.82 -5.79 4.99
N SER A 8 -16.95 -6.30 3.76
CA SER A 8 -15.83 -6.62 2.89
C SER A 8 -15.91 -5.83 1.60
N ILE A 9 -14.82 -5.13 1.28
CA ILE A 9 -14.70 -4.26 0.12
C ILE A 9 -13.43 -4.64 -0.62
N VAL A 10 -13.51 -4.77 -1.94
CA VAL A 10 -12.38 -5.10 -2.79
C VAL A 10 -12.08 -3.93 -3.70
N VAL A 11 -10.84 -3.46 -3.67
CA VAL A 11 -10.29 -2.42 -4.55
C VAL A 11 -9.23 -3.07 -5.44
N ASN A 12 -9.16 -2.73 -6.72
CA ASN A 12 -8.11 -3.25 -7.61
C ASN A 12 -6.80 -2.48 -7.43
N LYS A 13 -5.69 -3.20 -7.33
CA LYS A 13 -4.31 -2.71 -7.12
C LYS A 13 -3.36 -3.48 -8.03
N PHE A 14 -2.69 -2.83 -8.99
CA PHE A 14 -1.77 -3.51 -9.94
C PHE A 14 -2.36 -4.81 -10.54
N ASP A 15 -3.64 -4.78 -10.95
CA ASP A 15 -4.42 -5.95 -11.40
C ASP A 15 -4.59 -7.09 -10.38
N LEU A 16 -4.27 -6.85 -9.11
CA LEU A 16 -4.51 -7.74 -7.97
C LEU A 16 -5.62 -7.20 -7.06
N PRO A 17 -6.43 -8.08 -6.44
CA PRO A 17 -7.44 -7.65 -5.48
C PRO A 17 -6.77 -7.18 -4.17
N PHE A 18 -7.13 -5.97 -3.74
CA PHE A 18 -6.83 -5.44 -2.41
C PHE A 18 -8.12 -5.48 -1.58
N GLU A 19 -8.18 -6.42 -0.64
CA GLU A 19 -9.37 -6.63 0.19
C GLU A 19 -9.26 -5.87 1.51
N ILE A 20 -10.29 -5.11 1.84
CA ILE A 20 -10.47 -4.41 3.11
C ILE A 20 -11.65 -5.07 3.81
N LYS A 21 -11.45 -5.45 5.08
CA LYS A 21 -12.48 -6.04 5.92
C LYS A 21 -12.59 -5.26 7.22
N LEU A 22 -13.82 -4.95 7.62
CA LEU A 22 -14.13 -4.40 8.93
C LEU A 22 -15.02 -5.38 9.67
N ALA A 23 -14.66 -5.70 10.91
CA ALA A 23 -15.41 -6.60 11.77
C ALA A 23 -16.16 -5.79 12.82
N THR A 24 -17.44 -6.09 13.04
CA THR A 24 -18.22 -5.47 14.12
C THR A 24 -19.27 -6.42 14.67
N VAL A 25 -19.65 -6.21 15.92
CA VAL A 25 -20.79 -6.91 16.54
C VAL A 25 -22.13 -6.25 16.19
N ASP A 26 -22.11 -4.99 15.76
CA ASP A 26 -23.30 -4.21 15.41
C ASP A 26 -23.06 -3.38 14.11
N PRO A 27 -23.62 -3.79 12.96
CA PRO A 27 -23.43 -3.11 11.68
C PRO A 27 -23.88 -1.66 11.67
N ASP A 28 -24.83 -1.28 12.53
CA ASP A 28 -25.34 0.08 12.60
C ASP A 28 -24.28 1.06 13.16
N LEU A 29 -23.19 0.55 13.75
CA LEU A 29 -22.02 1.33 14.16
C LEU A 29 -21.13 1.76 12.98
N ILE A 30 -21.27 1.13 11.81
CA ILE A 30 -20.46 1.45 10.64
C ILE A 30 -21.12 2.61 9.88
N ASP A 31 -20.49 3.79 9.90
CA ASP A 31 -20.88 4.89 9.03
C ASP A 31 -20.49 4.59 7.57
N THR A 32 -21.48 4.15 6.79
CA THR A 32 -21.35 3.87 5.36
C THR A 32 -20.81 5.05 4.54
N ASN A 33 -21.14 6.30 4.88
CA ASN A 33 -20.62 7.46 4.16
C ASN A 33 -19.14 7.69 4.46
N LEU A 34 -18.71 7.41 5.70
CA LEU A 34 -17.29 7.46 6.07
C LEU A 34 -16.53 6.34 5.35
N VAL A 35 -17.09 5.13 5.30
CA VAL A 35 -16.52 4.01 4.55
C VAL A 35 -16.32 4.40 3.09
N ASP A 36 -17.35 4.88 2.41
CA ASP A 36 -17.28 5.22 0.97
C ASP A 36 -16.20 6.26 0.70
N LYS A 37 -16.13 7.34 1.49
CA LYS A 37 -15.08 8.37 1.39
C LYS A 37 -13.69 7.80 1.65
N THR A 38 -13.56 6.90 2.61
CA THR A 38 -12.29 6.24 2.91
C THR A 38 -11.85 5.35 1.75
N ILE A 39 -12.76 4.60 1.14
CA ILE A 39 -12.47 3.76 -0.02
C ILE A 39 -12.08 4.59 -1.24
N GLU A 40 -12.71 5.74 -1.47
CA GLU A 40 -12.31 6.68 -2.53
C GLU A 40 -10.85 7.13 -2.33
N LYS A 41 -10.48 7.59 -1.12
CA LYS A 41 -9.10 7.98 -0.78
C LYS A 41 -8.11 6.83 -0.95
N ILE A 42 -8.47 5.62 -0.52
CA ILE A 42 -7.61 4.44 -0.69
C ILE A 42 -7.38 4.15 -2.17
N SER A 43 -8.44 4.24 -2.98
CA SER A 43 -8.36 4.03 -4.43
C SER A 43 -7.46 5.08 -5.10
N GLU A 44 -7.51 6.33 -4.66
CA GLU A 44 -6.62 7.39 -5.12
C GLU A 44 -5.16 7.13 -4.73
N ASN A 45 -4.89 6.75 -3.48
CA ASN A 45 -3.55 6.39 -3.02
C ASN A 45 -2.97 5.21 -3.81
N ILE A 46 -3.76 4.17 -4.05
CA ILE A 46 -3.34 3.00 -4.84
C ILE A 46 -2.98 3.42 -6.26
N LYS A 47 -3.78 4.28 -6.90
CA LYS A 47 -3.48 4.81 -8.24
C LYS A 47 -2.18 5.63 -8.27
N GLU A 48 -1.93 6.44 -7.23
CA GLU A 48 -0.68 7.19 -7.12
C GLU A 48 0.53 6.25 -7.02
N TYR A 49 0.45 5.23 -6.15
CA TYR A 49 1.51 4.24 -6.01
C TYR A 49 1.73 3.44 -7.28
N ASP A 50 0.65 3.08 -7.98
CA ASP A 50 0.69 2.41 -9.27
C ASP A 50 1.42 3.26 -10.31
N ALA A 51 1.08 4.54 -10.45
CA ALA A 51 1.76 5.43 -11.39
C ALA A 51 3.27 5.56 -11.11
N VAL A 52 3.68 5.53 -9.84
CA VAL A 52 5.09 5.63 -9.42
C VAL A 52 5.88 4.35 -9.70
N PHE A 53 5.29 3.19 -9.44
CA PHE A 53 5.96 1.88 -9.47
C PHE A 53 5.53 0.96 -10.63
N SER A 54 4.74 1.46 -11.58
CA SER A 54 4.30 0.66 -12.73
C SER A 54 5.49 0.24 -13.61
N LEU A 55 5.60 -1.07 -13.85
CA LEU A 55 6.55 -1.63 -14.81
C LEU A 55 6.06 -1.53 -16.26
N GLU A 56 4.75 -1.39 -16.46
CA GLU A 56 4.14 -1.26 -17.78
C GLU A 56 4.25 0.16 -18.34
N ASN A 57 4.28 1.15 -17.46
CA ASN A 57 4.54 2.54 -17.82
C ASN A 57 6.04 2.80 -17.88
N HIS A 58 6.61 2.84 -19.09
CA HIS A 58 8.03 3.12 -19.32
C HIS A 58 8.51 4.51 -18.86
N ASP A 59 7.61 5.43 -18.55
CA ASP A 59 7.94 6.75 -17.99
C ASP A 59 7.71 6.83 -16.47
N SER A 60 7.36 5.72 -15.82
CA SER A 60 7.28 5.66 -14.36
C SER A 60 8.63 5.92 -13.72
N LEU A 61 8.60 6.32 -12.45
CA LEU A 61 9.84 6.52 -11.69
C LEU A 61 10.62 5.21 -11.53
N LEU A 62 9.93 4.07 -11.37
CA LEU A 62 10.58 2.77 -11.32
C LEU A 62 11.28 2.44 -12.63
N SER A 63 10.60 2.58 -13.77
CA SER A 63 11.20 2.26 -15.08
C SER A 63 12.41 3.15 -15.38
N ARG A 64 12.31 4.46 -15.13
CA ARG A 64 13.43 5.39 -15.30
C ARG A 64 14.60 5.08 -14.36
N PHE A 65 14.31 4.72 -13.11
CA PHE A 65 15.34 4.31 -12.16
C PHE A 65 16.05 3.02 -12.58
N GLN A 66 15.31 2.04 -13.08
CA GLN A 66 15.89 0.81 -13.64
C GLN A 66 16.81 1.06 -14.85
N ASP A 67 16.59 2.15 -15.57
CA ASP A 67 17.42 2.59 -16.70
C ASP A 67 18.56 3.55 -16.28
N GLY A 68 18.76 3.74 -14.97
CA GLY A 68 19.86 4.49 -14.37
C GLY A 68 19.55 5.96 -14.05
N GLU A 69 18.29 6.37 -14.13
CA GLU A 69 17.88 7.73 -13.80
C GLU A 69 17.48 7.88 -12.33
N GLU A 70 18.30 8.59 -11.54
CA GLU A 70 18.10 8.73 -10.10
C GLU A 70 17.12 9.85 -9.69
N THR A 71 16.50 10.56 -10.64
CA THR A 71 15.64 11.73 -10.36
C THR A 71 14.45 11.40 -9.46
N GLY A 72 13.96 10.16 -9.49
CA GLY A 72 12.89 9.68 -8.61
C GLY A 72 13.22 9.80 -7.11
N LEU A 73 14.48 9.60 -6.72
CA LEU A 73 14.91 9.72 -5.31
C LEU A 73 14.82 11.17 -4.79
N MET A 74 14.98 12.14 -5.67
CA MET A 74 14.95 13.57 -5.33
C MET A 74 13.55 14.16 -5.41
N THR A 75 12.75 13.71 -6.37
CA THR A 75 11.47 14.33 -6.74
C THR A 75 10.26 13.68 -6.11
N SER A 76 10.33 12.40 -5.74
CA SER A 76 9.21 11.67 -5.15
C SER A 76 9.54 11.18 -3.75
N LYS A 77 8.77 11.68 -2.78
CA LYS A 77 8.84 11.20 -1.39
C LYS A 77 8.46 9.71 -1.31
N ILE A 78 7.42 9.30 -2.03
CA ILE A 78 6.94 7.90 -2.07
C ILE A 78 8.06 6.97 -2.58
N PHE A 79 8.68 7.34 -3.70
CA PHE A 79 9.74 6.53 -4.29
C PHE A 79 10.95 6.42 -3.35
N ARG A 80 11.37 7.55 -2.78
CA ARG A 80 12.47 7.58 -1.81
C ARG A 80 12.20 6.75 -0.56
N GLU A 81 11.00 6.85 0.01
CA GLU A 81 10.64 6.07 1.21
C GLU A 81 10.70 4.56 0.97
N VAL A 82 10.14 4.09 -0.16
CA VAL A 82 10.20 2.66 -0.53
C VAL A 82 11.65 2.24 -0.77
N TYR A 83 12.42 3.06 -1.50
CA TYR A 83 13.83 2.80 -1.74
C TYR A 83 14.62 2.63 -0.43
N GLU A 84 14.51 3.59 0.48
CA GLU A 84 15.19 3.54 1.79
C GLU A 84 14.81 2.29 2.58
N GLN A 85 13.53 1.91 2.60
CA GLN A 85 13.07 0.69 3.27
C GLN A 85 13.62 -0.58 2.61
N THR A 86 13.69 -0.63 1.28
CA THR A 86 14.28 -1.77 0.59
C THR A 86 15.76 -1.95 0.90
N ILE A 87 16.54 -0.86 0.92
CA ILE A 87 17.96 -0.90 1.29
C ILE A 87 18.13 -1.31 2.75
N THR A 88 17.29 -0.79 3.65
CA THR A 88 17.31 -1.14 5.08
C THR A 88 17.01 -2.62 5.29
N ALA A 89 15.97 -3.15 4.64
CA ALA A 89 15.60 -4.56 4.71
C ALA A 89 16.72 -5.47 4.18
N GLU A 90 17.35 -5.09 3.07
CA GLU A 90 18.47 -5.84 2.50
C GLU A 90 19.67 -5.90 3.48
N GLN A 91 20.00 -4.78 4.11
CA GLN A 91 21.07 -4.73 5.13
C GLN A 91 20.74 -5.56 6.37
N MET A 92 19.52 -5.39 6.92
CA MET A 92 19.08 -6.08 8.14
C MET A 92 18.98 -7.60 7.96
N THR A 93 18.70 -8.03 6.74
CA THR A 93 18.61 -9.46 6.40
C THR A 93 19.93 -10.02 5.89
N HIS A 94 21.05 -9.30 5.99
CA HIS A 94 22.34 -9.76 5.46
C HIS A 94 22.25 -10.22 4.00
N HIS A 95 21.51 -9.48 3.17
CA HIS A 95 21.24 -9.77 1.76
C HIS A 95 20.39 -11.03 1.48
N TYR A 96 19.72 -11.62 2.49
CA TYR A 96 18.72 -12.66 2.23
C TYR A 96 17.46 -12.11 1.54
N PHE A 97 17.10 -10.85 1.84
CA PHE A 97 16.25 -10.04 0.99
C PHE A 97 17.12 -9.20 0.07
N SER A 98 16.75 -9.09 -1.21
CA SER A 98 17.34 -8.12 -2.12
C SER A 98 16.25 -7.42 -2.90
N SER A 99 16.45 -6.13 -3.12
CA SER A 99 15.57 -5.29 -3.94
C SER A 99 16.06 -5.17 -5.39
N TYR A 100 16.94 -6.07 -5.81
CA TYR A 100 17.45 -6.14 -7.17
C TYR A 100 17.20 -7.52 -7.75
N PHE A 101 16.63 -7.56 -8.96
CA PHE A 101 16.42 -8.78 -9.73
C PHE A 101 16.94 -8.58 -11.16
N ASN A 102 17.75 -9.51 -11.63
CA ASN A 102 18.39 -9.44 -12.96
C ASN A 102 19.13 -8.10 -13.23
N GLY A 103 19.78 -7.56 -12.19
CA GLY A 103 20.54 -6.30 -12.28
C GLY A 103 19.67 -5.03 -12.27
N LYS A 104 18.35 -5.15 -12.15
CA LYS A 104 17.41 -4.02 -12.09
C LYS A 104 16.80 -3.91 -10.71
N TYR A 105 16.55 -2.69 -10.25
CA TYR A 105 15.82 -2.44 -9.00
C TYR A 105 14.39 -2.96 -9.13
N ASP A 106 13.98 -3.84 -8.22
CA ASP A 106 12.66 -4.45 -8.13
C ASP A 106 12.18 -4.43 -6.66
N PRO A 107 11.37 -3.43 -6.27
CA PRO A 107 10.90 -3.30 -4.89
C PRO A 107 9.68 -4.15 -4.56
N ILE A 108 9.12 -4.94 -5.50
CA ILE A 108 7.80 -5.57 -5.36
C ILE A 108 7.69 -6.39 -4.07
N GLY A 109 8.77 -7.09 -3.68
CA GLY A 109 8.82 -7.91 -2.48
C GLY A 109 8.54 -7.16 -1.16
N LEU A 110 8.80 -5.85 -1.11
CA LEU A 110 8.54 -5.00 0.06
C LEU A 110 7.41 -3.99 -0.18
N LEU A 111 7.30 -3.48 -1.40
CA LEU A 111 6.34 -2.45 -1.81
C LEU A 111 4.90 -2.82 -1.42
N ASN A 112 4.52 -4.10 -1.51
CA ASN A 112 3.19 -4.55 -1.10
C ASN A 112 2.91 -4.34 0.39
N GLY A 113 3.85 -4.70 1.26
CA GLY A 113 3.72 -4.49 2.71
C GLY A 113 3.72 -3.01 3.06
N TRP A 114 4.59 -2.21 2.41
CA TRP A 114 4.63 -0.77 2.59
C TRP A 114 3.29 -0.11 2.26
N MET A 115 2.67 -0.47 1.13
CA MET A 115 1.36 0.09 0.75
C MET A 115 0.27 -0.25 1.77
N ILE A 116 0.24 -1.49 2.27
CA ILE A 116 -0.73 -1.91 3.28
C ILE A 116 -0.57 -1.04 4.53
N ASP A 117 0.67 -0.85 4.99
CA ASP A 117 0.97 -0.03 6.15
C ASP A 117 0.55 1.44 5.93
N GLN A 118 0.84 2.02 4.77
CA GLN A 118 0.42 3.39 4.46
C GLN A 118 -1.10 3.53 4.40
N ILE A 119 -1.79 2.60 3.74
CA ILE A 119 -3.25 2.60 3.63
C ILE A 119 -3.88 2.47 5.02
N PHE A 120 -3.40 1.52 5.82
CA PHE A 120 -3.90 1.28 7.17
C PHE A 120 -3.73 2.51 8.06
N ASN A 121 -2.51 3.02 8.19
CA ASN A 121 -2.20 4.12 9.10
C ASN A 121 -2.86 5.45 8.70
N ARG A 122 -3.03 5.70 7.40
CA ARG A 122 -3.59 6.97 6.91
C ARG A 122 -5.11 6.98 6.76
N ASN A 123 -5.74 5.82 6.59
CA ASN A 123 -7.14 5.76 6.18
C ASN A 123 -8.00 4.86 7.08
N LEU A 124 -7.47 3.73 7.54
CA LEU A 124 -8.26 2.75 8.29
C LEU A 124 -8.19 2.97 9.81
N LEU A 125 -7.07 3.48 10.33
CA LEU A 125 -6.88 3.66 11.77
C LEU A 125 -7.95 4.56 12.41
N GLU A 126 -8.43 5.59 11.70
CA GLU A 126 -9.51 6.45 12.18
C GLU A 126 -10.84 5.69 12.31
N MET A 127 -11.10 4.73 11.41
CA MET A 127 -12.33 3.93 11.42
C MET A 127 -12.37 2.94 12.60
N LEU A 128 -11.21 2.57 13.14
CA LEU A 128 -11.07 1.67 14.28
C LEU A 128 -11.20 2.39 15.64
N GLN A 129 -11.40 3.71 15.66
CA GLN A 129 -11.62 4.46 16.90
C GLN A 129 -13.06 4.37 17.43
N VAL A 130 -13.93 3.61 16.75
CA VAL A 130 -15.30 3.34 17.18
C VAL A 130 -15.32 2.09 18.06
N ASP A 131 -15.78 2.23 19.31
CA ASP A 131 -15.92 1.10 20.23
C ASP A 131 -16.78 -0.02 19.61
N GLY A 132 -16.21 -1.22 19.48
CA GLY A 132 -16.88 -2.38 18.88
C GLY A 132 -16.66 -2.57 17.38
N VAL A 133 -15.74 -1.81 16.78
CA VAL A 133 -15.24 -2.01 15.41
C VAL A 133 -13.77 -2.44 15.45
N ASP A 134 -13.45 -3.59 14.85
CA ASP A 134 -12.11 -4.17 14.75
C ASP A 134 -11.67 -4.29 13.27
N GLY A 135 -10.36 -4.28 13.01
CA GLY A 135 -9.74 -4.27 11.67
C GLY A 135 -8.73 -5.39 11.44
#